data_AF-A0A2H9TLJ7-F1
#
_entry.id   AF-A0A2H9TLJ7-F1
#
_cell.length_a   1.000
_cell.length_b   1.000
_cell.length_c   1.000
_cell.angle_alpha   90.00
_cell.angle_beta   90.00
_cell.angle_gamma   90.00
#
_symmetry.space_group_name_H-M   'P 1'
#
loop_
_entity.id
_entity.type
_entity.pdbx_description
1 polymer ?
#
loop_
_entity_poly.entity_id
_entity_poly.type
_entity_poly.pdbx_seq_one_letter_code
_entity_poly.pdbx_strand_id
1 'polypeptide(L)'
;MESQLADAVFAKLQSQSTSISEQRKPEYIVLISRVGLMLSRYRSGKVPKAFKILPRLKNWEDILEITQPDAWTPNATYQATKIFISGLNPKLAEHVVGKMSIPVLHSAATLLKLSQEGYSGPRSIFIKTLLDKKYALPQRAVDSMVEYFGRFHDSQDRLPVLWHQSFLVFAQRYKNDLTTEQRAKLMTLLVDQHHDQISAEIARELEQGAKHESLNNQRPRYSGDLRWLDTTAMATRQGEVKPLLRGQLHRAAFYTYIVAAGFLIYYAKAGIARASLAVYLFTLINLYGVSTVLHVTHWCRPWLEVRLQKIDHASIFLLIAGNYTPICLCCLPPEGWVYVMLLSVWTIAIAGVIKCLVWTHAPKAFNVAFYFTCGLTIVPFFPRIIDYVTWQQMSFYIMGGAMYLAGGVIYGIEYPDPFPKVFGFHEIFHVLTIVANLCFIVPMSTCIFR
;
A
#
# COMPACT_ATOMS: atom_id res chain seq x y z
N MET A 1 -43.12 11.91 -1.04
CA MET A 1 -43.96 12.31 -2.19
C MET A 1 -43.22 12.17 -3.53
N GLU A 2 -41.96 12.62 -3.65
CA GLU A 2 -41.16 12.46 -4.88
C GLU A 2 -40.81 11.01 -5.26
N SER A 3 -40.65 10.09 -4.30
CA SER A 3 -40.36 8.68 -4.60
C SER A 3 -41.56 7.95 -5.24
N GLN A 4 -42.79 8.29 -4.83
CA GLN A 4 -44.00 7.67 -5.34
C GLN A 4 -44.33 8.11 -6.77
N LEU A 5 -44.00 9.37 -7.12
CA LEU A 5 -44.15 9.86 -8.49
C LEU A 5 -43.15 9.17 -9.45
N ALA A 6 -41.92 8.97 -9.00
CA ALA A 6 -40.91 8.24 -9.75
C ALA A 6 -41.31 6.77 -9.96
N ASP A 7 -41.84 6.10 -8.94
CA ASP A 7 -42.28 4.70 -9.02
C ASP A 7 -43.50 4.52 -9.94
N ALA A 8 -44.44 5.46 -9.94
CA ALA A 8 -45.60 5.44 -10.83
C ALA A 8 -45.24 5.67 -12.30
N VAL A 9 -44.29 6.57 -12.59
CA VAL A 9 -43.74 6.78 -13.93
C VAL A 9 -42.97 5.53 -14.39
N PHE A 10 -42.26 4.86 -13.48
CA PHE A 10 -41.49 3.65 -13.77
C PHE A 10 -42.38 2.44 -14.12
N ALA A 11 -43.48 2.24 -13.39
CA ALA A 11 -44.46 1.20 -13.68
C ALA A 11 -45.11 1.38 -15.07
N LYS A 12 -45.32 2.63 -15.48
CA LYS A 12 -45.89 3.01 -16.78
C LYS A 12 -44.89 2.85 -17.94
N LEU A 13 -43.58 2.90 -17.66
CA LEU A 13 -42.51 2.69 -18.64
C LEU A 13 -42.18 1.20 -18.85
N GLN A 14 -42.36 0.36 -17.83
CA GLN A 14 -42.17 -1.09 -17.98
C GLN A 14 -43.23 -1.75 -18.87
N SER A 15 -44.47 -1.26 -18.85
CA SER A 15 -45.56 -1.81 -19.68
C SER A 15 -45.45 -1.47 -21.17
N GLN A 16 -44.61 -0.51 -21.57
CA GLN A 16 -44.38 -0.11 -22.97
C GLN A 16 -43.15 -0.76 -23.62
N SER A 17 -42.54 -1.75 -22.96
CA SER A 17 -41.21 -2.28 -23.30
C SER A 17 -41.13 -3.13 -24.58
N THR A 18 -42.22 -3.29 -25.35
CA THR A 18 -42.22 -4.14 -26.55
C THR A 18 -41.98 -3.42 -27.88
N SER A 19 -41.99 -2.08 -27.95
CA SER A 19 -41.62 -1.38 -29.19
C SER A 19 -41.34 0.10 -28.96
N ILE A 20 -40.10 0.47 -28.68
CA ILE A 20 -39.73 1.90 -28.70
C ILE A 20 -38.35 2.04 -29.37
N SER A 21 -38.38 1.96 -30.70
CA SER A 21 -37.38 2.57 -31.59
C SER A 21 -37.75 4.00 -31.98
N GLU A 22 -38.72 4.64 -31.32
CA GLU A 22 -39.14 6.01 -31.63
C GLU A 22 -39.42 6.82 -30.36
N GLN A 23 -38.97 8.09 -30.36
CA GLN A 23 -39.30 9.17 -29.43
C GLN A 23 -38.45 9.29 -28.16
N ARG A 24 -37.45 10.18 -28.27
CA ARG A 24 -36.97 11.05 -27.20
C ARG A 24 -38.16 11.75 -26.53
N LYS A 25 -38.81 11.12 -25.54
CA LYS A 25 -39.69 11.84 -24.63
C LYS A 25 -38.81 12.84 -23.86
N PRO A 26 -39.08 14.16 -23.90
CA PRO A 26 -38.27 15.16 -23.21
C PRO A 26 -38.05 14.80 -21.73
N GLU A 27 -39.06 14.20 -21.12
CA GLU A 27 -39.07 13.75 -19.73
C GLU A 27 -37.99 12.70 -19.41
N TYR A 28 -37.70 11.77 -20.33
CA TYR A 28 -36.67 10.75 -20.11
C TYR A 28 -35.27 11.34 -20.18
N ILE A 29 -35.01 12.24 -21.13
CA ILE A 29 -33.74 12.97 -21.23
C ILE A 29 -33.54 13.81 -19.98
N VAL A 30 -34.56 14.55 -19.54
CA VAL A 30 -34.52 15.34 -18.30
C VAL A 30 -34.22 14.46 -17.08
N LEU A 31 -34.81 13.27 -17.00
CA LEU A 31 -34.53 12.32 -15.92
C LEU A 31 -33.05 11.88 -15.93
N ILE A 32 -32.52 11.49 -17.08
CA ILE A 32 -31.12 11.04 -17.22
C ILE A 32 -30.14 12.19 -16.98
N SER A 33 -30.43 13.40 -17.46
CA SER A 33 -29.62 14.58 -17.15
C SER A 33 -29.61 14.92 -15.66
N ARG A 34 -30.75 14.77 -14.95
CA ARG A 34 -30.80 14.91 -13.49
C ARG A 34 -29.97 13.85 -12.78
N VAL A 35 -29.94 12.61 -13.29
CA VAL A 35 -29.06 11.56 -12.77
C VAL A 35 -27.59 11.95 -12.97
N GLY A 36 -27.20 12.49 -14.13
CA GLY A 36 -25.86 13.04 -14.36
C GLY A 36 -25.49 14.13 -13.35
N LEU A 37 -26.40 15.06 -13.07
CA LEU A 37 -26.19 16.10 -12.05
C LEU A 37 -26.01 15.50 -10.64
N MET A 38 -26.76 14.45 -10.29
CA MET A 38 -26.56 13.74 -9.02
C MET A 38 -25.18 13.07 -8.96
N LEU A 39 -24.72 12.46 -10.06
CA LEU A 39 -23.41 11.81 -10.15
C LEU A 39 -22.25 12.82 -10.07
N SER A 40 -22.44 14.06 -10.55
CA SER A 40 -21.46 15.14 -10.42
C SER A 40 -21.20 15.60 -8.97
N ARG A 41 -22.12 15.29 -8.05
CA ARG A 41 -22.01 15.65 -6.61
C ARG A 41 -22.01 14.44 -5.70
N TYR A 42 -21.95 13.24 -6.25
CA TYR A 42 -22.10 11.99 -5.52
C TYR A 42 -20.91 11.73 -4.59
N ARG A 43 -21.19 11.42 -3.32
CA ARG A 43 -20.17 11.12 -2.29
C ARG A 43 -20.25 9.66 -1.83
N SER A 44 -21.43 9.20 -1.44
CA SER A 44 -21.68 7.84 -0.93
C SER A 44 -23.18 7.52 -0.98
N GLY A 45 -23.55 6.24 -0.87
CA GLY A 45 -24.95 5.80 -0.79
C GLY A 45 -25.39 4.90 -1.94
N LYS A 46 -26.69 4.88 -2.24
CA LYS A 46 -27.25 4.07 -3.34
C LYS A 46 -27.25 4.90 -4.63
N VAL A 47 -26.64 4.36 -5.69
CA VAL A 47 -26.74 4.92 -7.04
C VAL A 47 -28.19 4.82 -7.54
N PRO A 48 -28.71 5.84 -8.26
CA PRO A 48 -30.07 5.84 -8.80
C PRO A 48 -30.40 4.58 -9.61
N LYS A 49 -31.61 4.03 -9.44
CA LYS A 49 -32.05 2.82 -10.16
C LYS A 49 -31.99 2.99 -11.68
N ALA A 50 -32.34 4.17 -12.18
CA ALA A 50 -32.29 4.52 -13.61
C ALA A 50 -30.87 4.37 -14.19
N PHE A 51 -29.83 4.65 -13.40
CA PHE A 51 -28.45 4.46 -13.83
C PHE A 51 -28.03 2.99 -13.83
N LYS A 52 -28.50 2.20 -12.85
CA LYS A 52 -28.14 0.78 -12.69
C LYS A 52 -28.61 -0.11 -13.85
N ILE A 53 -29.67 0.29 -14.55
CA ILE A 53 -30.21 -0.46 -15.68
C ILE A 53 -29.52 -0.13 -17.00
N LEU A 54 -28.71 0.94 -17.06
CA LEU A 54 -28.06 1.39 -18.29
C LEU A 54 -27.32 0.26 -19.03
N PRO A 55 -26.51 -0.60 -18.38
CA PRO A 55 -25.75 -1.64 -19.09
C PRO A 55 -26.61 -2.67 -19.84
N ARG A 56 -27.92 -2.73 -19.56
CA ARG A 56 -28.88 -3.68 -20.17
C ARG A 56 -29.62 -3.08 -21.37
N LEU A 57 -29.48 -1.78 -21.62
CA LEU A 57 -30.14 -1.09 -22.72
C LEU A 57 -29.36 -1.29 -24.02
N LYS A 58 -30.05 -1.37 -25.16
CA LYS A 58 -29.40 -1.52 -26.48
C LYS A 58 -28.59 -0.28 -26.87
N ASN A 59 -29.03 0.91 -26.48
CA ASN A 59 -28.44 2.22 -26.79
C ASN A 59 -27.81 2.88 -25.56
N TRP A 60 -27.22 2.08 -24.67
CA TRP A 60 -26.69 2.57 -23.40
C TRP A 60 -25.56 3.60 -23.55
N GLU A 61 -24.78 3.56 -24.64
CA GLU A 61 -23.67 4.49 -24.93
C GLU A 61 -24.20 5.92 -25.09
N ASP A 62 -25.20 6.10 -25.97
CA ASP A 62 -25.85 7.40 -26.20
C ASP A 62 -26.47 7.95 -24.90
N ILE A 63 -27.07 7.07 -24.08
CA ILE A 63 -27.71 7.47 -22.82
C ILE A 63 -26.65 7.81 -21.76
N LEU A 64 -25.51 7.12 -21.77
CA LEU A 64 -24.38 7.41 -20.88
C LEU A 64 -23.80 8.79 -21.19
N GLU A 65 -23.70 9.18 -22.46
CA GLU A 65 -23.20 10.49 -22.86
C GLU A 65 -24.06 11.64 -22.31
N ILE A 66 -25.39 11.47 -22.28
CA ILE A 66 -26.34 12.46 -21.68
C ILE A 66 -26.05 12.73 -20.20
N THR A 67 -25.48 11.76 -19.48
CA THR A 67 -25.14 11.92 -18.05
C THR A 67 -23.83 12.68 -17.81
N GLN A 68 -23.13 13.09 -18.87
CA GLN A 68 -21.85 13.82 -18.84
C GLN A 68 -20.80 13.14 -17.94
N PRO A 69 -20.25 11.98 -18.34
CA PRO A 69 -19.31 11.20 -17.52
C PRO A 69 -18.07 11.98 -17.06
N ASP A 70 -17.63 12.95 -17.86
CA ASP A 70 -16.48 13.81 -17.56
C ASP A 70 -16.71 14.70 -16.33
N ALA A 71 -17.97 14.98 -15.99
CA ALA A 71 -18.35 15.82 -14.86
C ALA A 71 -18.58 15.03 -13.56
N TRP A 72 -18.42 13.71 -13.58
CA TRP A 72 -18.69 12.86 -12.42
C TRP A 72 -17.64 12.98 -11.32
N THR A 73 -18.07 12.75 -10.08
CA THR A 73 -17.09 12.57 -9.00
C THR A 73 -16.34 11.25 -9.15
N PRO A 74 -15.11 11.13 -8.62
CA PRO A 74 -14.39 9.86 -8.60
C PRO A 74 -15.18 8.70 -7.97
N ASN A 75 -16.00 9.00 -6.96
CA ASN A 75 -16.84 8.01 -6.28
C ASN A 75 -18.01 7.55 -7.17
N ALA A 76 -18.59 8.44 -7.98
CA ALA A 76 -19.60 8.07 -8.97
C ALA A 76 -18.96 7.20 -10.07
N THR A 77 -17.79 7.60 -10.58
CA THR A 77 -17.05 6.83 -11.58
C THR A 77 -16.74 5.42 -11.11
N TYR A 78 -16.28 5.24 -9.86
CA TYR A 78 -16.04 3.91 -9.30
C TYR A 78 -17.31 3.04 -9.26
N GLN A 79 -18.43 3.60 -8.78
CA GLN A 79 -19.70 2.85 -8.70
C GLN A 79 -20.25 2.54 -10.10
N ALA A 80 -20.12 3.48 -11.03
CA ALA A 80 -20.50 3.28 -12.42
C ALA A 80 -19.69 2.15 -13.04
N THR A 81 -18.37 2.15 -12.91
CA THR A 81 -17.51 1.06 -13.37
C THR A 81 -17.95 -0.28 -12.79
N LYS A 82 -18.27 -0.37 -11.51
CA LYS A 82 -18.77 -1.60 -10.89
C LYS A 82 -20.10 -2.07 -11.49
N ILE A 83 -21.04 -1.15 -11.72
CA ILE A 83 -22.35 -1.43 -12.32
C ILE A 83 -22.20 -1.89 -13.77
N PHE A 84 -21.36 -1.20 -14.55
CA PHE A 84 -21.11 -1.55 -15.95
C PHE A 84 -20.40 -2.90 -16.04
N ILE A 85 -19.32 -3.13 -15.31
CA ILE A 85 -18.61 -4.43 -15.35
C ILE A 85 -19.52 -5.60 -14.95
N SER A 86 -20.39 -5.40 -13.94
CA SER A 86 -21.31 -6.46 -13.49
C SER A 86 -22.57 -6.62 -14.34
N GLY A 87 -22.97 -5.59 -15.07
CA GLY A 87 -24.21 -5.55 -15.86
C GLY A 87 -24.02 -5.70 -17.37
N LEU A 88 -22.80 -5.53 -17.89
CA LEU A 88 -22.48 -5.63 -19.30
C LEU A 88 -22.47 -7.09 -19.77
N ASN A 89 -22.92 -7.31 -21.01
CA ASN A 89 -22.67 -8.56 -21.72
C ASN A 89 -21.14 -8.79 -21.80
N PRO A 90 -20.62 -10.00 -21.51
CA PRO A 90 -19.19 -10.29 -21.60
C PRO A 90 -18.52 -9.84 -22.91
N LYS A 91 -19.21 -9.92 -24.06
CA LYS A 91 -18.71 -9.43 -25.37
C LYS A 91 -18.51 -7.90 -25.41
N LEU A 92 -19.35 -7.17 -24.70
CA LEU A 92 -19.29 -5.71 -24.64
C LEU A 92 -18.23 -5.25 -23.63
N ALA A 93 -18.09 -5.97 -22.51
CA ALA A 93 -16.97 -5.76 -21.58
C ALA A 93 -15.62 -6.00 -22.28
N GLU A 94 -15.49 -7.05 -23.10
CA GLU A 94 -14.33 -7.29 -23.98
C GLU A 94 -14.06 -6.11 -24.90
N HIS A 95 -15.09 -5.57 -25.57
CA HIS A 95 -14.94 -4.44 -26.48
C HIS A 95 -14.42 -3.18 -25.77
N VAL A 96 -14.99 -2.88 -24.60
CA VAL A 96 -14.64 -1.69 -23.80
C VAL A 96 -13.21 -1.82 -23.25
N VAL A 97 -12.90 -2.93 -22.58
CA VAL A 97 -11.58 -3.22 -22.02
C VAL A 97 -10.53 -3.29 -23.14
N GLY A 98 -10.88 -3.87 -24.28
CA GLY A 98 -10.05 -3.96 -25.47
C GLY A 98 -9.66 -2.61 -26.06
N LYS A 99 -10.54 -1.59 -25.98
CA LYS A 99 -10.28 -0.24 -26.50
C LYS A 99 -9.58 0.69 -25.50
N MET A 100 -9.77 0.50 -24.19
CA MET A 100 -9.17 1.38 -23.19
C MET A 100 -7.67 1.14 -23.01
N SER A 101 -6.89 2.21 -22.79
CA SER A 101 -5.50 2.07 -22.35
C SER A 101 -5.47 1.64 -20.88
N ILE A 102 -4.87 0.48 -20.59
CA ILE A 102 -4.77 -0.07 -19.23
C ILE A 102 -3.28 -0.19 -18.88
N PRO A 103 -2.79 0.41 -17.78
CA PRO A 103 -1.38 0.31 -17.42
C PRO A 103 -0.94 -1.16 -17.24
N VAL A 104 0.26 -1.50 -17.71
CA VAL A 104 0.79 -2.88 -17.76
C VAL A 104 0.70 -3.60 -16.42
N LEU A 105 1.09 -2.93 -15.32
CA LEU A 105 1.08 -3.52 -13.97
C LEU A 105 -0.34 -3.86 -13.49
N HIS A 106 -1.35 -3.08 -13.87
CA HIS A 106 -2.74 -3.36 -13.50
C HIS A 106 -3.27 -4.55 -14.29
N SER A 107 -2.92 -4.64 -15.58
CA SER A 107 -3.23 -5.80 -16.41
C SER A 107 -2.61 -7.08 -15.85
N ALA A 108 -1.32 -7.03 -15.47
CA ALA A 108 -0.61 -8.17 -14.89
C ALA A 108 -1.21 -8.61 -13.55
N ALA A 109 -1.52 -7.68 -12.65
CA ALA A 109 -2.15 -7.99 -11.36
C ALA A 109 -3.56 -8.58 -11.54
N THR A 110 -4.33 -8.07 -12.50
CA THR A 110 -5.66 -8.59 -12.82
C THR A 110 -5.58 -10.02 -13.35
N LEU A 111 -4.66 -10.29 -14.29
CA LEU A 111 -4.41 -11.64 -14.79
C LEU A 111 -4.05 -12.60 -13.65
N LEU A 112 -3.14 -12.22 -12.76
CA LEU A 112 -2.75 -13.02 -11.60
C LEU A 112 -3.95 -13.33 -10.68
N LYS A 113 -4.83 -12.35 -10.46
CA LYS A 113 -6.02 -12.58 -9.62
C LYS A 113 -7.04 -13.50 -10.30
N LEU A 114 -7.32 -13.26 -11.59
CA LEU A 114 -8.21 -14.10 -12.38
C LEU A 114 -7.67 -15.53 -12.52
N SER A 115 -6.35 -15.69 -12.57
CA SER A 115 -5.66 -16.96 -12.70
C SER A 115 -5.72 -17.82 -11.43
N GLN A 116 -6.12 -17.27 -10.27
CA GLN A 116 -6.30 -18.01 -9.02
C GLN A 116 -7.69 -18.64 -8.90
N GLU A 117 -8.70 -18.03 -9.51
CA GLU A 117 -10.08 -18.52 -9.47
C GLU A 117 -10.29 -19.68 -10.47
N GLY A 118 -11.42 -20.38 -10.36
CA GLY A 118 -11.78 -21.48 -11.28
C GLY A 118 -12.16 -21.00 -12.69
N TYR A 119 -12.78 -21.86 -13.49
CA TYR A 119 -13.29 -21.49 -14.82
C TYR A 119 -14.59 -20.68 -14.73
N SER A 120 -14.75 -19.69 -15.62
CA SER A 120 -16.04 -19.11 -16.01
C SER A 120 -15.91 -18.43 -17.36
N GLY A 121 -17.01 -18.39 -18.12
CA GLY A 121 -17.06 -17.72 -19.43
C GLY A 121 -16.60 -16.26 -19.39
N PRO A 122 -17.16 -15.41 -18.50
CA PRO A 122 -16.73 -14.01 -18.39
C PRO A 122 -15.25 -13.86 -18.04
N ARG A 123 -14.71 -14.66 -17.09
CA ARG A 123 -13.29 -14.60 -16.73
C ARG A 123 -12.39 -14.92 -17.92
N SER A 124 -12.73 -15.94 -18.71
CA SER A 124 -11.94 -16.34 -19.89
C SER A 124 -11.91 -15.23 -20.95
N ILE A 125 -13.01 -14.51 -21.10
CA ILE A 125 -13.08 -13.33 -21.96
C ILE A 125 -12.13 -12.24 -21.44
N PHE A 126 -12.19 -11.89 -20.15
CA PHE A 126 -11.25 -10.91 -19.58
C PHE A 126 -9.79 -11.33 -19.71
N ILE A 127 -9.46 -12.60 -19.43
CA ILE A 127 -8.09 -13.13 -19.59
C ILE A 127 -7.64 -12.96 -21.04
N LYS A 128 -8.45 -13.43 -22.00
CA LYS A 128 -8.18 -13.29 -23.44
C LYS A 128 -7.94 -11.82 -23.82
N THR A 129 -8.86 -10.91 -23.45
CA THR A 129 -8.77 -9.48 -23.79
C THR A 129 -7.50 -8.82 -23.22
N LEU A 130 -7.12 -9.16 -21.98
CA LEU A 130 -5.92 -8.61 -21.35
C LEU A 130 -4.63 -9.15 -21.97
N LEU A 131 -4.62 -10.42 -22.39
CA LEU A 131 -3.48 -11.00 -23.11
C LEU A 131 -3.34 -10.39 -24.52
N ASP A 132 -4.47 -10.13 -25.19
CA ASP A 132 -4.55 -9.47 -26.51
C ASP A 132 -4.03 -8.02 -26.52
N LYS A 133 -3.84 -7.40 -25.35
CA LYS A 133 -3.15 -6.10 -25.23
C LYS A 133 -1.66 -6.15 -25.60
N LYS A 134 -1.08 -7.35 -25.70
CA LYS A 134 0.33 -7.57 -26.10
C LYS A 134 1.33 -6.82 -25.21
N TYR A 135 1.05 -6.71 -23.93
CA TYR A 135 1.99 -6.13 -22.98
C TYR A 135 3.22 -7.02 -22.77
N ALA A 136 4.32 -6.43 -22.31
CA ALA A 136 5.45 -7.17 -21.76
C ALA A 136 5.13 -7.47 -20.30
N LEU A 137 4.63 -8.68 -20.02
CA LEU A 137 4.21 -9.07 -18.68
C LEU A 137 5.40 -9.48 -17.81
N PRO A 138 5.35 -9.23 -16.49
CA PRO A 138 6.31 -9.81 -15.55
C PRO A 138 6.23 -11.34 -15.56
N GLN A 139 7.37 -12.03 -15.40
CA GLN A 139 7.44 -13.50 -15.46
C GLN A 139 6.42 -14.19 -14.54
N ARG A 140 6.24 -13.68 -13.31
CA ARG A 140 5.27 -14.25 -12.36
C ARG A 140 3.82 -14.24 -12.88
N ALA A 141 3.44 -13.26 -13.69
CA ALA A 141 2.11 -13.23 -14.31
C ALA A 141 2.01 -14.24 -15.46
N VAL A 142 3.11 -14.48 -16.19
CA VAL A 142 3.20 -15.56 -17.18
C VAL A 142 3.10 -16.91 -16.48
N ASP A 143 3.88 -17.13 -15.42
CA ASP A 143 3.89 -18.37 -14.63
C ASP A 143 2.51 -18.65 -14.02
N SER A 144 1.83 -17.63 -13.48
CA SER A 144 0.48 -17.78 -12.94
C SER A 144 -0.55 -18.15 -14.01
N MET A 145 -0.33 -17.72 -15.26
CA MET A 145 -1.16 -18.15 -16.38
C MET A 145 -0.87 -19.60 -16.79
N VAL A 146 0.40 -20.02 -16.79
CA VAL A 146 0.76 -21.43 -16.99
C VAL A 146 0.10 -22.31 -15.94
N GLU A 147 0.13 -21.88 -14.67
CA GLU A 147 -0.53 -22.58 -13.58
C GLU A 147 -2.06 -22.62 -13.77
N TYR A 148 -2.68 -21.50 -14.15
CA TYR A 148 -4.12 -21.46 -14.44
C TYR A 148 -4.54 -22.47 -15.51
N PHE A 149 -3.85 -22.50 -16.66
CA PHE A 149 -4.19 -23.46 -17.71
C PHE A 149 -3.87 -24.89 -17.26
N GLY A 150 -2.72 -25.11 -16.62
CA GLY A 150 -2.28 -26.43 -16.16
C GLY A 150 -3.17 -27.07 -15.08
N ARG A 151 -3.94 -26.28 -14.32
CA ARG A 151 -4.89 -26.82 -13.32
C ARG A 151 -6.03 -27.63 -13.92
N PHE A 152 -6.28 -27.54 -15.22
CA PHE A 152 -7.35 -28.27 -15.89
C PHE A 152 -6.90 -29.60 -16.50
N HIS A 153 -5.67 -30.05 -16.25
CA HIS A 153 -5.16 -31.35 -16.70
C HIS A 153 -6.06 -32.52 -16.27
N ASP A 154 -6.44 -32.54 -14.98
CA ASP A 154 -7.27 -33.61 -14.41
C ASP A 154 -8.78 -33.31 -14.45
N SER A 155 -9.20 -32.27 -15.17
CA SER A 155 -10.62 -31.90 -15.22
C SER A 155 -11.39 -32.87 -16.10
N GLN A 156 -12.40 -33.54 -15.53
CA GLN A 156 -13.28 -34.46 -16.27
C GLN A 156 -14.22 -33.73 -17.24
N ASP A 157 -14.47 -32.45 -17.02
CA ASP A 157 -15.33 -31.63 -17.87
C ASP A 157 -14.55 -31.08 -19.07
N ARG A 158 -15.16 -31.16 -20.27
CA ARG A 158 -14.60 -30.51 -21.46
C ARG A 158 -14.73 -29.00 -21.35
N LEU A 159 -13.62 -28.30 -21.53
CA LEU A 159 -13.61 -26.84 -21.43
C LEU A 159 -14.28 -26.16 -22.65
N PRO A 160 -14.98 -25.04 -22.45
CA PRO A 160 -15.63 -24.33 -23.56
C PRO A 160 -14.64 -23.65 -24.51
N VAL A 161 -15.08 -23.37 -25.74
CA VAL A 161 -14.29 -22.71 -26.80
C VAL A 161 -13.58 -21.43 -26.32
N LEU A 162 -14.24 -20.62 -25.47
CA LEU A 162 -13.65 -19.38 -24.93
C LEU A 162 -12.38 -19.63 -24.11
N TRP A 163 -12.28 -20.77 -23.43
CA TRP A 163 -11.07 -21.15 -22.72
C TRP A 163 -9.92 -21.42 -23.71
N HIS A 164 -10.17 -22.24 -24.74
CA HIS A 164 -9.18 -22.54 -25.78
C HIS A 164 -8.73 -21.28 -26.54
N GLN A 165 -9.65 -20.34 -26.80
CA GLN A 165 -9.30 -19.04 -27.40
C GLN A 165 -8.38 -18.22 -26.48
N SER A 166 -8.64 -18.18 -25.18
CA SER A 166 -7.77 -17.47 -24.23
C SER A 166 -6.37 -18.11 -24.15
N PHE A 167 -6.30 -19.44 -24.25
CA PHE A 167 -5.04 -20.18 -24.24
C PHE A 167 -4.27 -19.97 -25.56
N LEU A 168 -4.95 -19.93 -26.69
CA LEU A 168 -4.31 -19.60 -27.98
C LEU A 168 -3.67 -18.22 -27.96
N VAL A 169 -4.36 -17.19 -27.47
CA VAL A 169 -3.79 -15.84 -27.35
C VAL A 169 -2.56 -15.83 -26.43
N PHE A 170 -2.61 -16.58 -25.33
CA PHE A 170 -1.46 -16.74 -24.45
C PHE A 170 -0.25 -17.35 -25.17
N ALA A 171 -0.45 -18.47 -25.88
CA ALA A 171 0.61 -19.15 -26.62
C ALA A 171 1.20 -18.28 -27.74
N GLN A 172 0.35 -17.61 -28.52
CA GLN A 172 0.79 -16.71 -29.59
C GLN A 172 1.69 -15.58 -29.07
N ARG A 173 1.37 -15.03 -27.88
CA ARG A 173 2.06 -13.86 -27.35
C ARG A 173 3.29 -14.19 -26.50
N TYR A 174 3.19 -15.21 -25.65
CA TYR A 174 4.17 -15.47 -24.58
C TYR A 174 4.96 -16.77 -24.78
N LYS A 175 4.89 -17.43 -25.95
CA LYS A 175 5.66 -18.65 -26.28
C LYS A 175 7.17 -18.58 -26.01
N ASN A 176 7.75 -17.38 -26.11
CA ASN A 176 9.19 -17.12 -25.90
C ASN A 176 9.56 -16.90 -24.43
N ASP A 177 8.57 -16.67 -23.57
CA ASP A 177 8.75 -16.40 -22.14
C ASP A 177 8.50 -17.67 -21.28
N LEU A 178 8.26 -18.82 -21.92
CA LEU A 178 8.00 -20.11 -21.29
C LEU A 178 9.28 -20.95 -21.19
N THR A 179 9.45 -21.62 -20.05
CA THR A 179 10.51 -22.63 -19.89
C THR A 179 10.18 -23.92 -20.63
N THR A 180 11.18 -24.75 -20.90
CA THR A 180 10.99 -26.09 -21.47
C THR A 180 10.00 -26.95 -20.67
N GLU A 181 10.07 -26.90 -19.34
CA GLU A 181 9.17 -27.66 -18.46
C GLU A 181 7.74 -27.14 -18.53
N GLN A 182 7.55 -25.81 -18.46
CA GLN A 182 6.23 -25.19 -18.60
C GLN A 182 5.61 -25.49 -19.96
N ARG A 183 6.41 -25.41 -21.02
CA ARG A 183 5.97 -25.74 -22.38
C ARG A 183 5.56 -27.20 -22.51
N ALA A 184 6.36 -28.13 -21.98
CA ALA A 184 6.02 -29.56 -21.99
C ALA A 184 4.69 -29.81 -21.25
N LYS A 185 4.50 -29.20 -20.08
CA LYS A 185 3.24 -29.29 -19.32
C LYS A 185 2.03 -28.74 -20.08
N LEU A 186 2.20 -27.64 -20.82
CA LEU A 186 1.15 -27.06 -21.63
C LEU A 186 0.86 -27.90 -22.90
N MET A 187 1.87 -28.57 -23.45
CA MET A 187 1.70 -29.50 -24.57
C MET A 187 0.95 -30.76 -24.17
N THR A 188 1.24 -31.34 -22.99
CA THR A 188 0.48 -32.50 -22.48
C THR A 188 -0.98 -32.14 -22.26
N LEU A 189 -1.26 -30.94 -21.73
CA LEU A 189 -2.63 -30.45 -21.53
C LEU A 189 -3.48 -30.42 -22.81
N LEU A 190 -2.88 -30.22 -23.99
CA LEU A 190 -3.61 -30.21 -25.27
C LEU A 190 -4.10 -31.60 -25.68
N VAL A 191 -3.50 -32.66 -25.14
CA VAL A 191 -3.94 -34.04 -25.33
C VAL A 191 -5.19 -34.29 -24.48
N ASP A 192 -5.18 -33.83 -23.23
CA ASP A 192 -6.29 -34.07 -22.30
C ASP A 192 -7.49 -33.16 -22.61
N GLN A 193 -7.23 -31.89 -22.90
CA GLN A 193 -8.23 -30.86 -23.22
C GLN A 193 -8.14 -30.50 -24.71
N HIS A 194 -8.52 -31.46 -25.57
CA HIS A 194 -8.46 -31.31 -27.02
C HIS A 194 -9.65 -30.53 -27.61
N HIS A 195 -9.36 -29.63 -28.55
CA HIS A 195 -10.33 -28.91 -29.37
C HIS A 195 -9.95 -28.99 -30.86
N ASP A 196 -10.87 -29.47 -31.70
CA ASP A 196 -10.63 -29.87 -33.09
C ASP A 196 -9.97 -28.81 -33.98
N GLN A 197 -10.31 -27.53 -33.79
CA GLN A 197 -9.80 -26.44 -34.62
C GLN A 197 -8.69 -25.59 -33.97
N ILE A 198 -8.55 -25.64 -32.64
CA ILE A 198 -7.73 -24.66 -31.90
C ILE A 198 -6.47 -25.32 -31.33
N SER A 199 -6.57 -26.56 -30.83
CA SER A 199 -5.44 -27.22 -30.16
C SER A 199 -4.23 -27.38 -31.06
N ALA A 200 -4.43 -27.66 -32.36
CA ALA A 200 -3.35 -27.74 -33.34
C ALA A 200 -2.59 -26.41 -33.51
N GLU A 201 -3.30 -25.29 -33.48
CA GLU A 201 -2.70 -23.96 -33.57
C GLU A 201 -1.92 -23.62 -32.29
N ILE A 202 -2.46 -23.95 -31.11
CA ILE A 202 -1.76 -23.75 -29.83
C ILE A 202 -0.46 -24.55 -29.82
N ALA A 203 -0.51 -25.83 -30.20
CA ALA A 203 0.66 -26.70 -30.28
C ALA A 203 1.75 -26.10 -31.19
N ARG A 204 1.35 -25.66 -32.39
CA ARG A 204 2.26 -25.02 -33.34
C ARG A 204 2.95 -23.78 -32.76
N GLU A 205 2.21 -22.92 -32.05
CA GLU A 205 2.78 -21.72 -31.42
C GLU A 205 3.76 -22.05 -30.29
N LEU A 206 3.45 -23.04 -29.46
CA LEU A 206 4.35 -23.49 -28.38
C LEU A 206 5.64 -24.11 -28.93
N GLU A 207 5.55 -24.93 -29.97
CA GLU A 207 6.72 -25.53 -30.66
C GLU A 207 7.63 -24.47 -31.29
N GLN A 208 7.05 -23.42 -31.90
CA GLN A 208 7.84 -22.31 -32.44
C GLN A 208 8.65 -21.59 -31.36
N GLY A 209 8.10 -21.42 -30.15
CA GLY A 209 8.82 -20.80 -29.03
C GLY A 209 10.05 -21.59 -28.58
N ALA A 210 10.01 -22.93 -28.68
CA ALA A 210 11.14 -23.79 -28.28
C ALA A 210 12.41 -23.56 -29.11
N LYS A 211 12.27 -23.14 -30.37
CA LYS A 211 13.41 -22.87 -31.27
C LYS A 211 14.19 -21.60 -30.89
N HIS A 212 13.61 -20.71 -30.09
CA HIS A 212 14.22 -19.42 -29.73
C HIS A 212 14.99 -19.47 -28.39
N GLU A 213 14.70 -20.46 -27.52
CA GLU A 213 15.37 -20.64 -26.22
C GLU A 213 16.77 -21.28 -26.38
N SER A 214 16.97 -22.15 -27.38
CA SER A 214 18.28 -22.76 -27.69
C SER A 214 19.36 -21.74 -28.08
N LEU A 215 18.98 -20.55 -28.55
CA LEU A 215 19.88 -19.45 -28.91
C LEU A 215 20.24 -18.53 -27.73
N ASN A 216 19.46 -18.54 -26.64
CA ASN A 216 19.53 -17.53 -25.57
C ASN A 216 20.13 -18.05 -24.25
N ASN A 217 20.67 -19.28 -24.25
CA ASN A 217 21.12 -20.01 -23.06
C ASN A 217 22.44 -19.49 -22.42
N GLN A 218 22.87 -18.26 -22.75
CA GLN A 218 24.11 -17.64 -22.25
C GLN A 218 23.90 -16.47 -21.27
N ARG A 219 22.67 -16.12 -20.89
CA ARG A 219 22.43 -15.06 -19.89
C ARG A 219 22.06 -15.64 -18.53
N PRO A 220 22.69 -15.20 -17.43
CA PRO A 220 22.31 -15.64 -16.10
C PRO A 220 20.87 -15.18 -15.81
N ARG A 221 20.00 -16.16 -15.55
CA ARG A 221 18.61 -15.93 -15.12
C ARG A 221 18.65 -15.37 -13.69
N TYR A 222 18.11 -14.17 -13.50
CA TYR A 222 18.13 -13.45 -12.24
C TYR A 222 17.29 -14.20 -11.19
N SER A 223 17.95 -14.91 -10.28
CA SER A 223 17.33 -15.49 -9.06
C SER A 223 17.24 -14.41 -7.97
N GLY A 224 16.42 -13.40 -8.22
CA GLY A 224 16.12 -12.40 -7.19
C GLY A 224 15.03 -12.94 -6.27
N ASP A 225 15.21 -12.85 -4.96
CA ASP A 225 14.15 -13.10 -3.97
C ASP A 225 13.00 -12.09 -4.22
N LEU A 226 11.92 -12.56 -4.85
CA LEU A 226 10.80 -11.76 -5.38
C LEU A 226 9.62 -11.65 -4.38
N ARG A 227 9.87 -11.72 -3.07
CA ARG A 227 8.85 -11.46 -2.03
C ARG A 227 8.15 -10.10 -2.18
N TRP A 228 8.76 -9.15 -2.90
CA TRP A 228 8.16 -7.86 -3.23
C TRP A 228 7.13 -7.90 -4.39
N LEU A 229 6.98 -9.03 -5.11
CA LEU A 229 5.91 -9.26 -6.10
C LEU A 229 4.61 -9.77 -5.47
N ASP A 230 4.49 -9.79 -4.14
CA ASP A 230 3.21 -9.97 -3.46
C ASP A 230 2.30 -8.76 -3.75
N THR A 231 1.68 -8.79 -4.93
CA THR A 231 0.99 -7.67 -5.58
C THR A 231 -0.32 -7.32 -4.90
N THR A 232 -0.82 -8.18 -4.00
CA THR A 232 -1.88 -7.88 -3.04
C THR A 232 -1.54 -6.68 -2.16
N ALA A 233 -0.25 -6.50 -1.82
CA ALA A 233 0.26 -5.37 -1.04
C ALA A 233 0.57 -4.11 -1.88
N MET A 234 0.77 -4.26 -3.19
CA MET A 234 1.05 -3.13 -4.10
C MET A 234 -0.23 -2.52 -4.70
N ALA A 235 -1.24 -3.34 -5.01
CA ALA A 235 -2.54 -2.88 -5.48
C ALA A 235 -3.34 -2.15 -4.37
N THR A 236 -3.13 -2.53 -3.10
CA THR A 236 -3.64 -1.80 -1.93
C THR A 236 -2.94 -0.45 -1.73
N ARG A 237 -1.61 -0.38 -1.93
CA ARG A 237 -0.84 0.87 -1.79
C ARG A 237 -1.19 1.97 -2.80
N GLN A 238 -1.61 1.64 -4.01
CA GLN A 238 -2.00 2.66 -5.00
C GLN A 238 -3.37 3.30 -4.71
N GLY A 239 -4.17 2.74 -3.80
CA GLY A 239 -5.44 3.30 -3.32
C GLY A 239 -5.35 4.00 -1.95
N GLU A 240 -4.29 3.77 -1.17
CA GLU A 240 -4.06 4.46 0.11
C GLU A 240 -3.51 5.87 -0.12
N VAL A 241 -4.40 6.85 -0.08
CA VAL A 241 -4.01 8.25 -0.08
C VAL A 241 -3.23 8.53 1.20
N LYS A 242 -1.92 8.79 1.09
CA LYS A 242 -1.11 9.25 2.23
C LYS A 242 -1.77 10.49 2.85
N PRO A 243 -1.92 10.56 4.18
CA PRO A 243 -2.40 11.76 4.84
C PRO A 243 -1.56 12.99 4.46
N LEU A 244 -2.18 14.16 4.33
CA LEU A 244 -1.48 15.39 3.93
C LEU A 244 -0.32 15.77 4.88
N LEU A 245 -0.48 15.54 6.20
CA LEU A 245 0.54 15.86 7.19
C LEU A 245 1.56 14.73 7.41
N ARG A 246 1.50 13.65 6.63
CA ARG A 246 2.41 12.51 6.73
C ARG A 246 3.85 12.97 6.55
N GLY A 247 4.65 12.84 7.61
CA GLY A 247 6.05 13.26 7.66
C GLY A 247 6.30 14.77 7.71
N GLN A 248 5.27 15.62 7.57
CA GLN A 248 5.43 17.08 7.55
C GLN A 248 5.82 17.65 8.92
N LEU A 249 5.27 17.10 9.99
CA LEU A 249 5.60 17.49 11.36
C LEU A 249 7.06 17.19 11.71
N HIS A 250 7.54 15.99 11.35
CA HIS A 250 8.95 15.63 11.50
C HIS A 250 9.86 16.49 10.62
N ARG A 251 9.42 16.90 9.43
CA ARG A 251 10.18 17.85 8.58
C ARG A 251 10.38 19.19 9.28
N ALA A 252 9.33 19.75 9.87
CA ALA A 252 9.42 20.99 10.64
C ALA A 252 10.34 20.82 11.86
N ALA A 253 10.20 19.71 12.59
CA ALA A 253 11.06 19.38 13.72
C ALA A 253 12.54 19.25 13.30
N PHE A 254 12.84 18.56 12.19
CA PHE A 254 14.19 18.36 11.67
C PHE A 254 14.92 19.69 11.45
N TYR A 255 14.31 20.63 10.73
CA TYR A 255 14.94 21.94 10.49
C TYR A 255 15.07 22.77 11.78
N THR A 256 14.05 22.72 12.65
CA THR A 256 14.09 23.40 13.95
C THR A 256 15.24 22.89 14.82
N TYR A 257 15.40 21.57 14.92
CA TYR A 257 16.43 20.95 15.74
C TYR A 257 17.83 21.05 15.13
N ILE A 258 17.98 21.12 13.80
CA ILE A 258 19.28 21.44 13.19
C ILE A 258 19.76 22.82 13.62
N VAL A 259 18.89 23.82 13.56
CA VAL A 259 19.22 25.19 13.97
C VAL A 259 19.50 25.22 15.48
N ALA A 260 18.62 24.64 16.29
CA ALA A 260 18.79 24.58 17.74
C ALA A 260 20.08 23.83 18.13
N ALA A 261 20.43 22.74 17.46
CA ALA A 261 21.63 21.95 17.76
C ALA A 261 22.91 22.78 17.62
N GLY A 262 23.00 23.64 16.60
CA GLY A 262 24.13 24.54 16.44
C GLY A 262 24.31 25.49 17.64
N PHE A 263 23.22 26.11 18.08
CA PHE A 263 23.24 26.99 19.26
C PHE A 263 23.53 26.21 20.55
N LEU A 264 22.87 25.08 20.78
CA LEU A 264 23.02 24.28 22.00
C LEU A 264 24.45 23.72 22.14
N ILE A 265 25.06 23.24 21.05
CA ILE A 265 26.45 22.76 21.08
C ILE A 265 27.42 23.92 21.35
N TYR A 266 27.17 25.08 20.76
CA TYR A 266 28.02 26.27 20.93
C TYR A 266 28.05 26.75 22.38
N TYR A 267 26.88 26.83 23.03
CA TYR A 267 26.78 27.27 24.43
C TYR A 267 27.12 26.18 25.46
N ALA A 268 27.21 24.91 25.06
CA ALA A 268 27.47 23.82 25.99
C ALA A 268 28.90 23.86 26.51
N LYS A 269 29.07 23.60 27.81
CA LYS A 269 30.39 23.48 28.44
C LYS A 269 31.24 22.42 27.73
N ALA A 270 32.52 22.72 27.56
CA ALA A 270 33.47 21.80 26.95
C ALA A 270 33.61 20.49 27.75
N GLY A 271 34.03 19.42 27.07
CA GLY A 271 34.21 18.10 27.69
C GLY A 271 32.96 17.22 27.58
N ILE A 272 32.66 16.48 28.65
CA ILE A 272 31.62 15.44 28.68
C ILE A 272 30.22 16.03 28.39
N ALA A 273 29.94 17.25 28.87
CA ALA A 273 28.66 17.92 28.63
C ALA A 273 28.40 18.16 27.13
N ARG A 274 29.35 18.75 26.41
CA ARG A 274 29.24 18.95 24.95
C ARG A 274 29.21 17.62 24.18
N ALA A 275 30.03 16.64 24.57
CA ALA A 275 30.08 15.35 23.88
C ALA A 275 28.78 14.57 24.04
N SER A 276 28.23 14.48 25.25
CA SER A 276 26.96 13.80 25.52
C SER A 276 25.77 14.49 24.85
N LEU A 277 25.74 15.83 24.86
CA LEU A 277 24.77 16.62 24.11
C LEU A 277 24.87 16.37 22.60
N ALA A 278 26.08 16.30 22.04
CA ALA A 278 26.29 16.03 20.62
C ALA A 278 25.75 14.65 20.22
N VAL A 279 25.94 13.62 21.06
CA VAL A 279 25.36 12.28 20.85
C VAL A 279 23.83 12.35 20.81
N TYR A 280 23.21 13.02 21.78
CA TYR A 280 21.76 13.20 21.81
C TYR A 280 21.23 13.94 20.57
N LEU A 281 21.82 15.08 20.22
CA LEU A 281 21.38 15.89 19.09
C LEU A 281 21.57 15.16 17.76
N PHE A 282 22.66 14.39 17.62
CA PHE A 282 22.89 13.57 16.44
C PHE A 282 21.80 12.51 16.26
N THR A 283 21.44 11.77 17.32
CA THR A 283 20.39 10.74 17.22
C THR A 283 19.00 11.36 17.01
N LEU A 284 18.73 12.53 17.59
CA LEU A 284 17.50 13.30 17.38
C LEU A 284 17.35 13.78 15.93
N ILE A 285 18.40 14.39 15.38
CA ILE A 285 18.43 14.85 13.98
C ILE A 285 18.35 13.65 13.03
N ASN A 286 19.04 12.54 13.34
CA ASN A 286 18.98 11.32 12.55
C ASN A 286 17.54 10.78 12.46
N LEU A 287 16.84 10.67 13.60
CA LEU A 287 15.46 10.20 13.62
C LEU A 287 14.54 11.09 12.77
N TYR A 288 14.53 12.40 13.03
CA TYR A 288 13.64 13.28 12.29
C TYR A 288 14.01 13.39 10.81
N GLY A 289 15.30 13.34 10.47
CA GLY A 289 15.76 13.38 9.08
C GLY A 289 15.35 12.16 8.30
N VAL A 290 15.62 10.97 8.82
CA VAL A 290 15.25 9.69 8.18
C VAL A 290 13.72 9.59 8.05
N SER A 291 13.00 9.91 9.12
CA SER A 291 11.53 9.87 9.14
C SER A 291 10.90 10.84 8.14
N THR A 292 11.46 12.04 8.02
CA THR A 292 11.06 13.02 7.01
C THR A 292 11.22 12.46 5.61
N VAL A 293 12.41 11.97 5.26
CA VAL A 293 12.72 11.46 3.92
C VAL A 293 11.80 10.28 3.59
N LEU A 294 11.64 9.33 4.52
CA LEU A 294 10.80 8.16 4.34
C LEU A 294 9.33 8.52 4.07
N HIS A 295 8.75 9.38 4.90
CA HIS A 295 7.31 9.60 4.92
C HIS A 295 6.83 10.65 3.91
N VAL A 296 7.63 11.70 3.66
CA VAL A 296 7.31 12.74 2.67
C VAL A 296 7.48 12.23 1.23
N THR A 297 8.46 11.36 0.98
CA THR A 297 8.80 10.92 -0.38
C THR A 297 7.79 9.91 -0.92
N HIS A 298 7.45 10.03 -2.20
CA HIS A 298 6.77 8.99 -2.96
C HIS A 298 7.82 8.07 -3.61
N TRP A 299 7.85 6.82 -3.18
CA TRP A 299 8.91 5.88 -3.56
C TRP A 299 8.56 5.14 -4.85
N CYS A 300 9.32 5.39 -5.92
CA CYS A 300 9.24 4.61 -7.16
C CYS A 300 9.99 3.27 -7.07
N ARG A 301 10.91 3.15 -6.11
CA ARG A 301 11.77 1.98 -5.89
C ARG A 301 11.48 1.36 -4.51
N PRO A 302 10.70 0.27 -4.43
CA PRO A 302 10.25 -0.32 -3.16
C PRO A 302 11.39 -0.77 -2.23
N TRP A 303 12.51 -1.24 -2.78
CA TRP A 303 13.65 -1.68 -1.99
C TRP A 303 14.33 -0.54 -1.22
N LEU A 304 14.33 0.69 -1.77
CA LEU A 304 14.85 1.87 -1.08
C LEU A 304 13.93 2.26 0.08
N GLU A 305 12.62 2.21 -0.15
CA GLU A 305 11.63 2.48 0.88
C GLU A 305 11.78 1.51 2.06
N VAL A 306 11.89 0.20 1.79
CA VAL A 306 12.10 -0.81 2.83
C VAL A 306 13.41 -0.58 3.59
N ARG A 307 14.49 -0.19 2.90
CA ARG A 307 15.75 0.15 3.58
C ARG A 307 15.60 1.35 4.50
N LEU A 308 14.93 2.41 4.07
CA LEU A 308 14.68 3.56 4.93
C LEU A 308 13.70 3.27 6.06
N GLN A 309 12.71 2.40 5.86
CA GLN A 309 11.90 1.88 6.96
C GLN A 309 12.77 1.20 8.02
N LYS A 310 13.75 0.37 7.62
CA LYS A 310 14.68 -0.24 8.58
C LYS A 310 15.45 0.81 9.38
N ILE A 311 15.97 1.82 8.68
CA ILE A 311 16.77 2.89 9.30
C ILE A 311 15.89 3.75 10.22
N ASP A 312 14.65 4.04 9.82
CA ASP A 312 13.67 4.80 10.60
C ASP A 312 13.35 4.08 11.92
N HIS A 313 13.02 2.79 11.86
CA HIS A 313 12.80 1.99 13.06
C HIS A 313 14.06 1.87 13.93
N ALA A 314 15.24 1.74 13.31
CA ALA A 314 16.52 1.70 14.04
C ALA A 314 16.81 3.02 14.76
N SER A 315 16.46 4.15 14.15
CA SER A 315 16.70 5.49 14.72
C SER A 315 15.96 5.73 16.03
N ILE A 316 14.82 5.06 16.26
CA ILE A 316 14.06 5.12 17.53
C ILE A 316 14.93 4.57 18.68
N PHE A 317 15.59 3.42 18.49
CA PHE A 317 16.48 2.84 19.50
C PHE A 317 17.68 3.76 19.79
N LEU A 318 18.26 4.34 18.75
CA LEU A 318 19.37 5.27 18.88
C LEU A 318 18.95 6.55 19.63
N LEU A 319 17.74 7.07 19.38
CA LEU A 319 17.23 8.22 20.10
C LEU A 319 16.97 7.91 21.59
N ILE A 320 16.45 6.72 21.93
CA ILE A 320 16.26 6.31 23.33
C ILE A 320 17.61 6.33 24.05
N ALA A 321 18.62 5.64 23.53
CA ALA A 321 19.96 5.62 24.14
C ALA A 321 20.62 7.02 24.13
N GLY A 322 20.38 7.80 23.08
CA GLY A 322 20.82 9.19 22.96
C GLY A 322 20.24 10.10 24.05
N ASN A 323 18.97 9.93 24.44
CA ASN A 323 18.36 10.68 25.54
C ASN A 323 19.00 10.33 26.90
N TYR A 324 19.29 9.06 27.13
CA TYR A 324 19.90 8.62 28.39
C TYR A 324 21.32 9.16 28.56
N THR A 325 22.06 9.34 27.46
CA THR A 325 23.48 9.71 27.49
C THR A 325 23.77 11.01 28.25
N PRO A 326 23.17 12.19 27.92
CA PRO A 326 23.37 13.41 28.71
C PRO A 326 22.73 13.35 30.10
N ILE A 327 21.65 12.60 30.31
CA ILE A 327 21.06 12.43 31.66
C ILE A 327 22.06 11.71 32.57
N CYS A 328 22.62 10.58 32.13
CA CYS A 328 23.59 9.80 32.89
C CYS A 328 24.87 10.58 33.15
N LEU A 329 25.39 11.26 32.13
CA LEU A 329 26.72 11.86 32.19
C LEU A 329 26.73 13.29 32.76
N CYS A 330 25.59 13.97 32.85
CA CYS A 330 25.52 15.37 33.30
C CYS A 330 24.50 15.64 34.41
N CYS A 331 23.40 14.89 34.48
CA CYS A 331 22.37 15.12 35.50
C CYS A 331 22.47 14.17 36.70
N LEU A 332 23.27 13.11 36.62
CA LEU A 332 23.44 12.10 37.67
C LEU A 332 24.89 12.04 38.15
N PRO A 333 25.14 11.59 39.39
CA PRO A 333 26.50 11.44 39.90
C PRO A 333 27.26 10.35 39.14
N PRO A 334 28.60 10.42 39.06
CA PRO A 334 29.43 9.43 38.36
C PRO A 334 29.59 8.13 39.18
N GLU A 335 28.48 7.50 39.55
CA GLU A 335 28.43 6.26 40.32
C GLU A 335 28.33 5.02 39.42
N GLY A 336 28.79 3.87 39.92
CA GLY A 336 28.79 2.61 39.16
C GLY A 336 27.44 2.23 38.55
N TRP A 337 26.33 2.47 39.27
CA TRP A 337 24.98 2.15 38.79
C TRP A 337 24.56 3.01 37.59
N VAL A 338 25.05 4.25 37.47
CA VAL A 338 24.77 5.14 36.33
C VAL A 338 25.41 4.59 35.07
N TYR A 339 26.65 4.11 35.15
CA TYR A 339 27.33 3.47 34.03
C TYR A 339 26.67 2.15 33.64
N VAL A 340 26.20 1.35 34.63
CA VAL A 340 25.41 0.13 34.35
C VAL A 340 24.11 0.48 33.62
N MET A 341 23.41 1.55 34.01
CA MET A 341 22.21 2.02 33.32
C MET A 341 22.52 2.49 31.89
N LEU A 342 23.61 3.23 31.69
CA LEU A 342 24.02 3.70 30.36
C LEU A 342 24.43 2.54 29.45
N LEU A 343 25.20 1.58 29.96
CA LEU A 343 25.62 0.40 29.21
C LEU A 343 24.44 -0.51 28.87
N SER A 344 23.49 -0.69 29.80
CA SER A 344 22.31 -1.52 29.55
C SER A 344 21.43 -0.93 28.45
N VAL A 345 21.14 0.39 28.48
CA VAL A 345 20.32 1.03 27.44
C VAL A 345 20.99 0.98 26.07
N TRP A 346 22.30 1.22 25.97
CA TRP A 346 23.03 1.12 24.70
C TRP A 346 23.10 -0.30 24.17
N THR A 347 23.28 -1.30 25.05
CA THR A 347 23.28 -2.72 24.67
C THR A 347 21.92 -3.12 24.10
N ILE A 348 20.83 -2.74 24.77
CA ILE A 348 19.46 -3.02 24.30
C ILE A 348 19.19 -2.27 23.00
N ALA A 349 19.64 -1.02 22.86
CA ALA A 349 19.49 -0.24 21.64
C ALA A 349 20.22 -0.87 20.45
N ILE A 350 21.47 -1.32 20.63
CA ILE A 350 22.23 -2.03 19.59
C ILE A 350 21.54 -3.33 19.19
N ALA A 351 21.06 -4.11 20.17
CA ALA A 351 20.28 -5.32 19.89
C ALA A 351 19.01 -5.00 19.08
N GLY A 352 18.31 -3.91 19.42
CA GLY A 352 17.16 -3.38 18.67
C GLY A 352 17.50 -2.99 17.23
N VAL A 353 18.62 -2.28 17.02
CA VAL A 353 19.14 -1.92 15.68
C VAL A 353 19.45 -3.17 14.86
N ILE A 354 20.18 -4.13 15.42
CA ILE A 354 20.50 -5.41 14.75
C ILE A 354 19.20 -6.12 14.36
N LYS A 355 18.23 -6.18 15.28
CA LYS A 355 16.91 -6.75 15.03
C LYS A 355 16.20 -6.03 13.87
N CYS A 356 16.23 -4.70 13.79
CA CYS A 356 15.64 -3.95 12.67
C CYS A 356 16.32 -4.28 11.32
N LEU A 357 17.64 -4.49 11.31
CA LEU A 357 18.39 -4.81 10.10
C LEU A 357 18.08 -6.23 9.60
N VAL A 358 18.04 -7.21 10.51
CA VAL A 358 17.88 -8.65 10.21
C VAL A 358 16.41 -9.04 10.06
N TRP A 359 15.51 -8.54 10.90
CA TRP A 359 14.10 -8.95 10.96
C TRP A 359 13.13 -7.77 10.78
N THR A 360 12.82 -7.50 9.52
CA THR A 360 12.02 -6.35 9.07
C THR A 360 10.51 -6.58 9.23
N HIS A 361 10.04 -7.81 8.99
CA HIS A 361 8.62 -8.16 9.05
C HIS A 361 8.17 -8.67 10.43
N ALA A 362 8.79 -8.19 11.51
CA ALA A 362 8.33 -8.56 12.84
C ALA A 362 6.94 -7.96 13.12
N PRO A 363 6.08 -8.65 13.88
CA PRO A 363 4.78 -8.12 14.26
C PRO A 363 4.90 -6.73 14.91
N LYS A 364 3.99 -5.80 14.58
CA LYS A 364 4.04 -4.42 15.08
C LYS A 364 4.07 -4.37 16.62
N ALA A 365 3.21 -5.14 17.28
CA ALA A 365 3.17 -5.25 18.74
C ALA A 365 4.52 -5.68 19.34
N PHE A 366 5.23 -6.58 18.66
CA PHE A 366 6.56 -7.04 19.08
C PHE A 366 7.59 -5.90 19.01
N ASN A 367 7.55 -5.08 17.95
CA ASN A 367 8.44 -3.91 17.85
C ASN A 367 8.15 -2.87 18.94
N VAL A 368 6.86 -2.58 19.19
CA VAL A 368 6.44 -1.64 20.24
C VAL A 368 6.91 -2.11 21.62
N ALA A 369 6.76 -3.41 21.92
CA ALA A 369 7.24 -3.99 23.17
C ALA A 369 8.76 -3.80 23.34
N PHE A 370 9.56 -4.00 22.28
CA PHE A 370 11.00 -3.77 22.32
C PHE A 370 11.37 -2.31 22.60
N TYR A 371 10.66 -1.35 21.99
CA TYR A 371 10.87 0.07 22.29
C TYR A 371 10.55 0.39 23.76
N PHE A 372 9.50 -0.21 24.30
CA PHE A 372 9.12 -0.02 25.70
C PHE A 372 10.15 -0.64 26.65
N THR A 373 10.63 -1.85 26.39
CA THR A 373 11.70 -2.46 27.18
C THR A 373 12.96 -1.59 27.17
N CYS A 374 13.35 -1.06 26.01
CA CYS A 374 14.48 -0.14 25.90
C CYS A 374 14.24 1.14 26.71
N GLY A 375 13.08 1.79 26.53
CA GLY A 375 12.73 3.04 27.19
C GLY A 375 12.48 2.94 28.70
N LEU A 376 12.03 1.79 29.20
CA LEU A 376 11.73 1.53 30.61
C LEU A 376 12.95 1.02 31.40
N THR A 377 14.13 0.97 30.77
CA THR A 377 15.39 0.57 31.43
C THR A 377 15.73 1.43 32.65
N ILE A 378 15.20 2.66 32.74
CA ILE A 378 15.33 3.56 33.88
C ILE A 378 14.55 3.10 35.13
N VAL A 379 13.47 2.32 34.98
CA VAL A 379 12.54 1.99 36.08
C VAL A 379 13.24 1.34 37.28
N PRO A 380 14.13 0.34 37.12
CA PRO A 380 14.85 -0.26 38.24
C PRO A 380 15.77 0.72 38.98
N PHE A 381 16.22 1.78 38.31
CA PHE A 381 17.11 2.80 38.87
C PHE A 381 16.35 3.99 39.45
N PHE A 382 15.04 4.08 39.21
CA PHE A 382 14.20 5.21 39.62
C PHE A 382 14.32 5.56 41.11
N PRO A 383 14.31 4.61 42.07
CA PRO A 383 14.45 4.93 43.49
C PRO A 383 15.77 5.61 43.87
N ARG A 384 16.83 5.48 43.05
CA ARG A 384 18.10 6.19 43.25
C ARG A 384 18.14 7.54 42.56
N ILE A 385 17.43 7.66 41.43
CA ILE A 385 17.43 8.89 40.62
C ILE A 385 16.69 10.03 41.33
N ILE A 386 15.63 9.73 42.09
CA ILE A 386 14.80 10.73 42.76
C ILE A 386 15.59 11.66 43.71
N ASP A 387 16.72 11.21 44.24
CA ASP A 387 17.55 11.99 45.16
C ASP A 387 18.44 13.03 44.44
N TYR A 388 18.63 12.88 43.12
CA TYR A 388 19.54 13.70 42.32
C TYR A 388 18.84 14.68 41.38
N VAL A 389 17.53 14.52 41.16
CA VAL A 389 16.76 15.38 40.27
C VAL A 389 15.71 16.18 41.03
N THR A 390 15.52 17.43 40.63
CA THR A 390 14.44 18.26 41.18
C THR A 390 13.06 17.72 40.77
N TRP A 391 12.02 18.01 41.57
CA TRP A 391 10.63 17.69 41.21
C TRP A 391 10.21 18.25 39.84
N GLN A 392 10.72 19.44 39.48
CA GLN A 392 10.50 20.05 38.17
C GLN A 392 11.10 19.18 37.06
N GLN A 393 12.39 18.84 37.14
CA GLN A 393 13.06 17.98 36.16
C GLN A 393 12.38 16.61 36.05
N MET A 394 12.01 16.02 37.19
CA MET A 394 11.32 14.73 37.24
C MET A 394 9.96 14.78 36.53
N SER A 395 9.17 15.84 36.74
CA SER A 395 7.87 15.99 36.08
C SER A 395 7.99 16.03 34.55
N PHE A 396 9.01 16.71 34.03
CA PHE A 396 9.30 16.76 32.61
C PHE A 396 9.71 15.39 32.06
N TYR A 397 10.59 14.65 32.75
CA TYR A 397 11.00 13.32 32.33
C TYR A 397 9.85 12.31 32.34
N ILE A 398 9.00 12.33 33.37
CA ILE A 398 7.81 11.48 33.45
C ILE A 398 6.82 11.84 32.34
N MET A 399 6.57 13.13 32.10
CA MET A 399 5.70 13.58 31.03
C MET A 399 6.23 13.14 29.66
N GLY A 400 7.53 13.33 29.40
CA GLY A 400 8.17 12.89 28.15
C GLY A 400 8.06 11.38 27.94
N GLY A 401 8.33 10.58 28.97
CA GLY A 401 8.17 9.13 28.94
C GLY A 401 6.72 8.71 28.68
N ALA A 402 5.75 9.33 29.36
CA ALA A 402 4.34 9.08 29.17
C ALA A 402 3.88 9.39 27.74
N MET A 403 4.35 10.49 27.15
CA MET A 403 4.03 10.85 25.76
C MET A 403 4.59 9.83 24.76
N TYR A 404 5.82 9.33 24.97
CA TYR A 404 6.37 8.25 24.14
C TYR A 404 5.61 6.94 24.26
N LEU A 405 5.23 6.54 25.48
CA LEU A 405 4.43 5.34 25.71
C LEU A 405 3.05 5.48 25.04
N ALA A 406 2.37 6.60 25.26
CA ALA A 406 1.07 6.90 24.63
C ALA A 406 1.17 6.86 23.10
N GLY A 407 2.21 7.49 22.53
CA GLY A 407 2.48 7.44 21.10
C GLY A 407 2.70 6.02 20.60
N GLY A 408 3.54 5.22 21.28
CA GLY A 408 3.79 3.84 20.91
C GLY A 408 2.54 2.96 20.98
N VAL A 409 1.67 3.18 21.97
CA VAL A 409 0.36 2.51 22.06
C VAL A 409 -0.54 2.91 20.90
N ILE A 410 -0.73 4.21 20.66
CA ILE A 410 -1.57 4.73 19.55
C ILE A 410 -1.09 4.19 18.20
N TYR A 411 0.23 4.17 17.98
CA TYR A 411 0.82 3.58 16.78
C TYR A 411 0.58 2.07 16.69
N GLY A 412 0.66 1.35 17.81
CA GLY A 412 0.43 -0.09 17.87
C GLY A 412 -1.03 -0.50 17.64
N ILE A 413 -2.00 0.30 18.13
CA ILE A 413 -3.44 0.03 18.00
C ILE A 413 -4.09 0.70 16.78
N GLU A 414 -3.39 1.61 16.12
CA GLU A 414 -3.86 2.38 14.94
C GLU A 414 -5.12 3.20 15.21
N TYR A 415 -5.27 3.68 16.45
CA TYR A 415 -6.42 4.45 16.92
C TYR A 415 -5.97 5.44 18.01
N PRO A 416 -6.51 6.68 18.06
CA PRO A 416 -7.55 7.22 17.19
C PRO A 416 -7.04 7.68 15.81
N ASP A 417 -7.93 7.66 14.82
CA ASP A 417 -7.67 8.13 13.46
C ASP A 417 -8.64 9.27 13.09
N PRO A 418 -8.42 10.49 13.63
CA PRO A 418 -9.43 11.56 13.63
C PRO A 418 -9.73 12.09 12.23
N PHE A 419 -8.72 12.27 11.39
CA PHE A 419 -8.88 12.73 10.01
C PHE A 419 -7.98 11.92 9.05
N PRO A 420 -8.38 10.72 8.61
CA PRO A 420 -7.51 9.76 7.91
C PRO A 420 -6.80 10.28 6.65
N LYS A 421 -7.33 11.34 6.01
CA LYS A 421 -6.72 11.98 4.83
C LYS A 421 -5.76 13.13 5.14
N VAL A 422 -5.75 13.62 6.38
CA VAL A 422 -5.02 14.83 6.78
C VAL A 422 -4.12 14.56 7.98
N PHE A 423 -4.71 14.03 9.06
CA PHE A 423 -4.10 13.85 10.36
C PHE A 423 -4.70 12.59 11.01
N GLY A 424 -3.96 11.48 10.97
CA GLY A 424 -4.35 10.21 11.53
C GLY A 424 -3.53 9.77 12.73
N PHE A 425 -3.66 8.50 13.10
CA PHE A 425 -2.96 7.92 14.26
C PHE A 425 -1.43 8.10 14.18
N HIS A 426 -0.87 8.05 12.98
CA HIS A 426 0.57 8.20 12.76
C HIS A 426 1.04 9.65 12.95
N GLU A 427 0.22 10.62 12.57
CA GLU A 427 0.50 12.03 12.84
C GLU A 427 0.37 12.36 14.32
N ILE A 428 -0.56 11.71 15.04
CA ILE A 428 -0.62 11.79 16.51
C ILE A 428 0.68 11.25 17.13
N PHE A 429 1.16 10.10 16.65
CA PHE A 429 2.46 9.57 17.06
C PHE A 429 3.58 10.59 16.85
N HIS A 430 3.65 11.22 15.67
CA HIS A 430 4.63 12.28 15.39
C HIS A 430 4.52 13.50 16.33
N VAL A 431 3.30 13.95 16.67
CA VAL A 431 3.12 15.06 17.62
C VAL A 431 3.66 14.65 18.99
N LEU A 432 3.28 13.47 19.47
CA LEU A 432 3.68 12.99 20.79
C LEU A 432 5.19 12.80 20.90
N THR A 433 5.86 12.31 19.85
CA THR A 433 7.33 12.18 19.84
C THR A 433 8.02 13.55 19.83
N ILE A 434 7.49 14.56 19.14
CA ILE A 434 8.03 15.93 19.17
C ILE A 434 7.88 16.54 20.56
N VAL A 435 6.67 16.46 21.14
CA VAL A 435 6.40 17.00 22.49
C VAL A 435 7.23 16.28 23.55
N ALA A 436 7.38 14.95 23.44
CA ALA A 436 8.24 14.18 24.34
C ALA A 436 9.68 14.68 24.33
N ASN A 437 10.28 14.90 23.15
CA ASN A 437 11.65 15.42 23.07
C ASN A 437 11.80 16.83 23.63
N LEU A 438 10.78 17.70 23.48
CA LEU A 438 10.75 18.99 24.16
C LEU A 438 10.74 18.83 25.68
N CYS A 439 10.00 17.86 26.21
CA CYS A 439 10.02 17.56 27.64
C CYS A 439 11.39 17.05 28.12
N PHE A 440 12.16 16.34 27.30
CA PHE A 440 13.49 15.86 27.67
C PHE A 440 14.56 16.96 27.60
N ILE A 441 14.54 17.81 26.58
CA ILE A 441 15.60 18.79 26.34
C ILE A 441 15.62 19.93 27.37
N VAL A 442 14.45 20.33 27.87
CA VAL A 442 14.31 21.42 28.87
C VAL A 442 15.08 21.12 30.17
N PRO A 443 14.81 20.03 30.89
CA PRO A 443 15.57 19.70 32.10
C PRO A 443 17.04 19.34 31.82
N MET A 444 17.36 18.70 30.70
CA MET A 444 18.76 18.43 30.31
C MET A 444 19.57 19.71 30.15
N SER A 445 18.96 20.75 29.54
CA SER A 445 19.63 22.04 29.33
C SER A 445 20.12 22.65 30.65
N THR A 446 19.36 22.48 31.74
CA THR A 446 19.76 22.98 33.06
C THR A 446 21.00 22.27 33.62
N CYS A 447 21.25 21.02 33.27
CA CYS A 447 22.46 20.30 33.68
C CYS A 447 23.66 20.61 32.77
N ILE A 448 23.41 20.81 31.47
CA ILE A 448 24.45 20.95 30.45
C ILE A 448 25.04 22.36 30.41
N PHE A 449 24.22 23.38 30.70
CA PHE A 449 24.62 24.79 30.65
C PHE A 449 24.96 25.39 32.03
N ARG A 450 24.67 24.68 33.13
CA ARG A 450 25.15 25.06 34.48
C ARG A 450 26.63 24.83 34.61
#